data_AF-A0A8J7I7F4-F1
#
_entry.id   AF-A0A8J7I7F4-F1
#
_cell.length_a   1.000
_cell.length_b   1.000
_cell.length_c   1.000
_cell.angle_alpha   90.00
_cell.angle_beta   90.00
_cell.angle_gamma   90.00
#
_symmetry.space_group_name_H-M   'P 1'
#
loop_
_entity.id
_entity.type
_entity.pdbx_description
1 polymer ?
#
loop_
_entity_poly.entity_id
_entity_poly.type
_entity_poly.pdbx_seq_one_letter_code
_entity_poly.pdbx_strand_id
1 'polypeptide(L)'
;MKIRPGRNSKKPTKRHLSLRRFQKALGVAPSLEASGDKRKTKVVGGSDLCRLSLWQWVYTRLEPKRSRLKNEIGEFLGEKLVAEKEAGRPVKLVRMKIAAIGTRLLFRELVKALASEKM
;
A
#
# COMPACT_ATOMS: atom_id res chain seq x y z
N MET A 1 18.16 -11.74 5.70
CA MET A 1 17.56 -11.50 4.36
C MET A 1 18.66 -11.19 3.36
N LYS A 2 19.01 -12.10 2.42
CA LYS A 2 20.10 -11.89 1.44
C LYS A 2 19.64 -10.92 0.33
N ILE A 3 20.21 -9.72 0.26
CA ILE A 3 19.87 -8.70 -0.74
C ILE A 3 20.56 -9.06 -2.06
N ARG A 4 19.80 -9.35 -3.11
CA ARG A 4 20.36 -9.65 -4.43
C ARG A 4 20.83 -8.36 -5.13
N PRO A 5 22.01 -8.38 -5.77
CA PRO A 5 22.50 -7.24 -6.54
C PRO A 5 21.65 -7.01 -7.79
N GLY A 6 21.60 -5.75 -8.25
CA GLY A 6 20.89 -5.38 -9.48
C GLY A 6 21.60 -5.91 -10.73
N ARG A 7 20.83 -6.38 -11.72
CA ARG A 7 21.32 -7.07 -12.92
C ARG A 7 22.40 -6.30 -13.71
N ASN A 8 22.25 -4.97 -13.85
CA ASN A 8 23.20 -4.14 -14.61
C ASN A 8 24.17 -3.38 -13.70
N SER A 9 23.69 -2.87 -12.57
CA SER A 9 24.48 -2.00 -11.68
C SER A 9 25.35 -2.78 -10.69
N LYS A 10 25.09 -4.08 -10.45
CA LYS A 10 25.68 -4.93 -9.39
C LYS A 10 25.60 -4.38 -7.95
N LYS A 11 25.07 -3.19 -7.74
CA LYS A 11 24.81 -2.60 -6.42
C LYS A 11 23.63 -3.31 -5.76
N PRO A 12 23.57 -3.36 -4.41
CA PRO A 12 22.41 -3.86 -3.70
C PRO A 12 21.16 -3.14 -4.18
N THR A 13 20.14 -3.89 -4.60
CA THR A 13 18.89 -3.26 -5.04
C THR A 13 18.23 -2.62 -3.83
N LYS A 14 18.30 -1.28 -3.72
CA LYS A 14 17.62 -0.49 -2.66
C LYS A 14 16.10 -0.74 -2.61
N ARG A 15 15.51 -1.25 -3.69
CA ARG A 15 14.06 -1.48 -3.81
C ARG A 15 13.66 -2.83 -3.25
N HIS A 16 12.74 -2.81 -2.28
CA HIS A 16 12.08 -4.00 -1.75
C HIS A 16 11.18 -4.65 -2.82
N LEU A 17 11.75 -5.50 -3.68
CA LEU A 17 11.08 -6.02 -4.87
C LEU A 17 9.81 -6.82 -4.54
N SER A 18 9.83 -7.63 -3.49
CA SER A 18 8.67 -8.42 -3.04
C SER A 18 7.50 -7.55 -2.62
N LEU A 19 7.74 -6.50 -1.83
CA LEU A 19 6.75 -5.49 -1.46
C LEU A 19 6.16 -4.82 -2.71
N ARG A 20 7.01 -4.45 -3.67
CA ARG A 20 6.54 -3.83 -4.93
C ARG A 20 5.66 -4.78 -5.74
N ARG A 21 6.04 -6.06 -5.84
CA ARG A 21 5.24 -7.10 -6.53
C ARG A 21 3.91 -7.32 -5.81
N PHE A 22 3.92 -7.36 -4.47
CA PHE A 22 2.72 -7.47 -3.65
C PHE A 22 1.76 -6.29 -3.88
N GLN A 23 2.27 -5.06 -3.82
CA GLN A 23 1.48 -3.87 -4.10
C GLN A 23 0.95 -3.83 -5.54
N LYS A 24 1.73 -4.37 -6.51
CA LYS A 24 1.30 -4.43 -7.92
C LYS A 24 0.16 -5.44 -8.08
N ALA A 25 0.26 -6.61 -7.46
CA ALA A 25 -0.81 -7.62 -7.47
C ALA A 25 -2.13 -7.04 -6.92
N LEU A 26 -2.05 -6.30 -5.81
CA LEU A 26 -3.20 -5.64 -5.18
C LEU A 26 -3.68 -4.36 -5.90
N GLY A 27 -3.02 -3.94 -6.98
CA GLY A 27 -3.44 -2.78 -7.77
C GLY A 27 -3.22 -1.43 -7.09
N VAL A 28 -2.30 -1.35 -6.11
CA VAL A 28 -1.95 -0.14 -5.34
C VAL A 28 -0.50 0.33 -5.53
N ALA A 29 0.29 -0.37 -6.34
CA ALA A 29 1.67 0.02 -6.59
C ALA A 29 1.76 1.36 -7.34
N PRO A 30 2.64 2.27 -6.90
CA PRO A 30 2.94 3.48 -7.67
C PRO A 30 3.70 3.10 -8.95
N SER A 31 3.18 3.51 -10.11
CA SER A 31 3.90 3.48 -11.38
C SER A 31 4.56 4.85 -11.63
N LEU A 32 5.81 4.81 -12.07
CA LEU A 32 6.57 5.97 -12.56
C LEU A 32 6.66 5.79 -14.08
N GLU A 33 6.18 6.78 -14.84
CA GLU A 33 6.53 6.95 -16.25
C GLU A 33 7.53 8.12 -16.31
N ALA A 34 8.63 7.91 -17.01
CA ALA A 34 9.57 8.96 -17.37
C ALA A 34 9.56 9.04 -18.90
N SER A 35 8.86 10.03 -19.45
CA SER A 35 9.16 10.68 -20.73
C SER A 35 8.19 11.84 -20.93
N GLY A 36 8.65 12.87 -21.63
CA GLY A 36 8.02 14.18 -21.75
C GLY A 36 6.62 14.18 -22.35
N ASP A 37 5.99 15.34 -22.14
CA ASP A 37 4.75 15.83 -22.75
C ASP A 37 3.55 14.89 -22.85
N LYS A 38 2.59 15.17 -21.95
CA LYS A 38 1.14 15.09 -22.15
C LYS A 38 0.47 13.70 -22.04
N ARG A 39 -0.21 13.57 -20.88
CA ARG A 39 -1.57 13.06 -20.62
C ARG A 39 -1.75 11.64 -20.03
N LYS A 40 -2.17 11.71 -18.76
CA LYS A 40 -2.99 10.79 -17.94
C LYS A 40 -2.30 9.54 -17.34
N THR A 41 -2.25 9.58 -16.01
CA THR A 41 -1.93 8.51 -15.06
C THR A 41 -2.85 7.30 -15.28
N LYS A 42 -2.31 6.14 -15.65
CA LYS A 42 -3.05 4.87 -15.60
C LYS A 42 -2.25 3.87 -14.77
N VAL A 43 -2.90 3.24 -13.79
CA VAL A 43 -2.33 2.10 -13.06
C VAL A 43 -2.31 0.93 -14.04
N VAL A 44 -1.16 0.66 -14.67
CA VAL A 44 -1.02 -0.46 -15.62
C VAL A 44 -0.74 -1.74 -14.84
N GLY A 45 -1.81 -2.49 -14.59
CA GLY A 45 -1.81 -3.83 -13.99
C GLY A 45 -2.21 -3.88 -12.50
N GLY A 46 -2.62 -5.07 -12.08
CA GLY A 46 -3.19 -5.37 -10.76
C GLY A 46 -4.67 -5.76 -10.84
N SER A 47 -5.22 -6.26 -9.73
CA SER A 47 -6.62 -6.68 -9.66
C SER A 47 -7.57 -5.51 -9.35
N ASP A 48 -8.51 -5.23 -10.24
CA ASP A 48 -9.57 -4.24 -10.01
C ASP A 48 -10.48 -4.66 -8.86
N LEU A 49 -10.75 -5.96 -8.73
CA LEU A 49 -11.49 -6.53 -7.61
C LEU A 49 -10.79 -6.21 -6.28
N CYS A 50 -9.48 -6.46 -6.18
CA CYS A 50 -8.73 -6.16 -4.97
C CYS A 50 -8.72 -4.65 -4.66
N ARG A 51 -8.68 -3.79 -5.68
CA ARG A 51 -8.75 -2.33 -5.49
C ARG A 51 -10.10 -1.90 -4.93
N LEU A 52 -11.20 -2.46 -5.44
CA LEU A 52 -12.55 -2.24 -4.91
C LEU A 52 -12.67 -2.75 -3.47
N SER A 53 -12.20 -3.96 -3.19
CA SER A 53 -12.21 -4.53 -1.83
C SER A 53 -11.39 -3.70 -0.85
N LEU A 54 -10.23 -3.20 -1.25
CA LEU A 54 -9.41 -2.31 -0.41
C LEU A 54 -10.12 -0.99 -0.12
N TRP A 55 -10.82 -0.44 -1.11
CA TRP A 55 -11.59 0.78 -0.93
C TRP A 55 -12.78 0.55 0.03
N GLN A 56 -13.51 -0.56 -0.15
CA GLN A 56 -14.59 -0.97 0.75
C GLN A 56 -14.08 -1.23 2.17
N TRP A 57 -12.91 -1.84 2.32
CA TRP A 57 -12.28 -2.06 3.63
C TRP A 57 -11.99 -0.74 4.35
N VAL A 58 -11.43 0.25 3.66
CA VAL A 58 -11.23 1.58 4.26
C VAL A 58 -12.56 2.19 4.68
N TYR A 59 -13.56 2.13 3.80
CA TYR A 59 -14.88 2.72 4.05
C TYR A 59 -15.63 2.09 5.22
N THR A 60 -15.54 0.76 5.39
CA THR A 60 -16.32 0.03 6.40
C THR A 60 -15.56 -0.23 7.69
N ARG A 61 -14.24 -0.39 7.65
CA ARG A 61 -13.42 -0.78 8.81
C ARG A 61 -12.50 0.32 9.34
N LEU A 62 -12.21 1.38 8.58
CA LEU A 62 -11.31 2.45 9.04
C LEU A 62 -12.03 3.78 9.26
N GLU A 63 -12.94 4.18 8.37
CA GLU A 63 -13.66 5.45 8.53
C GLU A 63 -14.54 5.48 9.79
N PRO A 64 -15.36 4.45 10.09
CA PRO A 64 -16.17 4.45 11.30
C PRO A 64 -15.27 4.20 12.51
N LYS A 65 -15.18 5.16 13.44
CA LYS A 65 -14.35 5.05 14.66
C LYS A 65 -14.61 3.74 15.42
N ARG A 66 -15.88 3.34 15.53
CA ARG A 66 -16.31 2.10 16.21
C ARG A 66 -15.84 0.79 15.56
N SER A 67 -15.50 0.81 14.27
CA SER A 67 -15.19 -0.39 13.48
C SER A 67 -13.70 -0.60 13.25
N ARG A 68 -12.87 0.33 13.75
CA ARG A 68 -11.41 0.27 13.65
C ARG A 68 -10.86 -0.96 14.34
N LEU A 69 -9.80 -1.51 13.78
CA LEU A 69 -9.03 -2.57 14.41
C LEU A 69 -8.47 -2.04 15.74
N LYS A 70 -8.65 -2.80 16.83
CA LYS A 70 -8.12 -2.47 18.16
C LYS A 70 -6.65 -2.89 18.27
N ASN A 71 -5.83 -2.36 17.37
CA ASN A 71 -4.39 -2.59 17.34
C ASN A 71 -3.67 -1.32 16.86
N GLU A 72 -2.35 -1.28 17.03
CA GLU A 72 -1.50 -0.15 16.64
C GLU A 72 -1.67 0.23 15.16
N ILE A 73 -1.89 -0.76 14.29
CA ILE A 73 -2.12 -0.53 12.86
C ILE A 73 -3.44 0.22 12.62
N GLY A 74 -4.51 -0.19 13.30
CA GLY A 74 -5.83 0.42 13.18
C GLY A 74 -5.86 1.85 13.71
N GLU A 75 -5.17 2.10 14.81
CA GLU A 75 -4.99 3.44 15.38
C GLU A 75 -4.20 4.34 14.43
N PHE A 76 -3.01 3.91 14.02
CA PHE A 76 -2.16 4.66 13.08
C PHE A 76 -2.87 5.00 11.76
N LEU A 77 -3.55 4.03 11.15
CA LEU A 77 -4.29 4.25 9.90
C LEU A 77 -5.51 5.16 10.11
N GLY A 78 -6.18 5.02 11.25
CA GLY A 78 -7.34 5.83 11.61
C GLY A 78 -6.98 7.31 11.84
N GLU A 79 -5.93 7.57 12.59
CA GLU A 79 -5.40 8.93 12.82
C GLU A 79 -4.92 9.56 11.52
N LYS A 80 -4.16 8.81 10.71
CA LYS A 80 -3.68 9.32 9.43
C LYS A 80 -4.82 9.65 8.47
N LEU A 81 -5.88 8.84 8.47
CA LEU A 81 -7.08 9.12 7.67
C LEU A 81 -7.76 10.43 8.13
N VAL A 82 -7.86 10.66 9.43
CA VAL A 82 -8.45 11.90 9.99
C VAL A 82 -7.58 13.10 9.62
N ALA A 83 -6.27 13.05 9.88
CA ALA A 83 -5.34 14.14 9.57
C ALA A 83 -5.35 14.53 8.07
N GLU A 84 -5.41 13.55 7.17
CA GLU A 84 -5.45 13.82 5.73
C GLU A 84 -6.80 14.40 5.28
N LYS A 85 -7.90 14.08 5.97
CA LYS A 85 -9.22 14.69 5.73
C LYS A 85 -9.26 16.13 6.24
N GLU A 86 -8.74 16.38 7.44
CA GLU A 86 -8.64 17.72 8.04
C GLU A 86 -7.73 18.65 7.23
N ALA A 87 -6.70 18.10 6.59
CA ALA A 87 -5.86 18.81 5.64
C ALA A 87 -6.56 19.19 4.30
N GLY A 88 -7.87 18.95 4.17
CA GLY A 88 -8.67 19.35 3.01
C GLY A 88 -8.44 18.53 1.74
N ARG A 89 -7.78 17.36 1.84
CA ARG A 89 -7.48 16.55 0.65
C ARG A 89 -8.74 15.83 0.15
N PRO A 90 -8.89 15.63 -1.19
CA PRO A 90 -10.03 14.91 -1.73
C PRO A 90 -10.17 13.51 -1.14
N VAL A 91 -11.33 13.21 -0.56
CA VAL A 91 -11.58 11.97 0.20
C VAL A 91 -11.27 10.70 -0.61
N LYS A 92 -11.56 10.71 -1.92
CA LYS A 92 -11.25 9.59 -2.82
C LYS A 92 -9.74 9.29 -2.87
N LEU A 93 -8.91 10.33 -2.91
CA LEU A 93 -7.45 10.20 -2.89
C LEU A 93 -6.95 9.76 -1.52
N VAL A 94 -7.51 10.32 -0.45
CA VAL A 94 -7.19 9.95 0.93
C VAL A 94 -7.44 8.45 1.15
N ARG A 95 -8.61 7.94 0.76
CA ARG A 95 -8.95 6.51 0.91
C ARG A 95 -7.94 5.59 0.22
N MET A 96 -7.61 5.88 -1.05
CA MET A 96 -6.64 5.07 -1.77
C MET A 96 -5.22 5.20 -1.23
N LYS A 97 -4.83 6.38 -0.73
CA LYS A 97 -3.55 6.58 -0.04
C LYS A 97 -3.47 5.74 1.23
N ILE A 98 -4.52 5.74 2.05
CA ILE A 98 -4.60 4.92 3.27
C ILE A 98 -4.59 3.43 2.94
N ALA A 99 -5.33 2.98 1.92
CA ALA A 99 -5.27 1.60 1.45
C ALA A 99 -3.86 1.17 1.01
N ALA A 100 -3.12 2.05 0.31
CA ALA A 100 -1.74 1.79 -0.11
C ALA A 100 -0.75 1.71 1.07
N ILE A 101 -0.99 2.45 2.15
CA ILE A 101 -0.22 2.36 3.39
C ILE A 101 -0.59 1.08 4.15
N GLY A 102 -1.88 0.78 4.28
CA GLY A 102 -2.36 -0.43 4.94
C GLY A 102 -1.83 -1.70 4.29
N THR A 103 -1.79 -1.77 2.96
CA THR A 103 -1.16 -2.89 2.24
C THR A 103 0.34 -3.02 2.50
N ARG A 104 1.06 -1.91 2.72
CA ARG A 104 2.48 -1.97 3.10
C ARG A 104 2.66 -2.54 4.51
N LEU A 105 1.78 -2.17 5.44
CA LEU A 105 1.78 -2.71 6.80
C LEU A 105 1.40 -4.19 6.82
N LEU A 106 0.34 -4.56 6.08
CA LEU A 106 -0.07 -5.94 5.89
C LEU A 106 1.07 -6.81 5.37
N PHE A 107 1.82 -6.33 4.38
CA PHE A 107 2.98 -7.07 3.86
C PHE A 107 4.03 -7.35 4.95
N ARG A 108 4.28 -6.40 5.85
CA ARG A 108 5.24 -6.59 6.96
C ARG A 108 4.75 -7.63 7.94
N GLU A 109 3.48 -7.56 8.34
CA GLU A 109 2.87 -8.55 9.24
C GLU A 109 2.87 -9.95 8.62
N LEU A 110 2.54 -10.07 7.33
CA LEU A 110 2.58 -11.37 6.64
C LEU A 110 3.99 -11.95 6.58
N VAL A 111 5.01 -11.12 6.30
CA VAL A 111 6.41 -11.59 6.31
C VAL A 111 6.84 -12.02 7.71
N LYS A 112 6.39 -11.31 8.75
CA LYS A 112 6.66 -11.67 10.15
C LYS A 112 5.99 -13.00 10.51
N ALA A 113 4.71 -13.17 10.19
CA ALA A 113 3.95 -14.38 10.45
C ALA A 113 4.54 -15.61 9.73
N LEU A 114 4.89 -15.46 8.45
CA LEU A 114 5.53 -16.54 7.67
C LEU A 114 6.96 -16.87 8.14
N ALA A 115 7.63 -15.94 8.81
CA ALA A 115 8.95 -16.19 9.39
C ALA A 115 8.81 -16.94 10.73
N SER A 116 7.80 -16.62 11.54
CA SER A 116 7.52 -17.32 12.80
C SER A 116 6.99 -18.74 12.60
N GLU A 117 6.28 -19.03 11.50
CA GLU A 117 5.75 -20.37 11.18
C GLU A 117 6.84 -21.35 10.69
N LYS A 118 8.03 -20.84 10.34
CA LYS A 118 9.17 -21.64 9.88
C LYS A 118 10.21 -21.93 10.98
N MET A 119 9.97 -21.45 12.20
CA MET A 119 10.69 -21.84 13.41
C MET A 119 9.89 -22.92 14.12
#